data_AF-A0A0F8X401-F1
#
_entry.id   AF-A0A0F8X401-F1
#
_cell.length_a   1.000
_cell.length_b   1.000
_cell.length_c   1.000
_cell.angle_alpha   90.00
_cell.angle_beta   90.00
_cell.angle_gamma   90.00
#
_symmetry.space_group_name_H-M   'P 1'
#
loop_
_entity.id
_entity.type
_entity.pdbx_description
1 polymer ?
#
loop_
_entity_poly.entity_id
_entity_poly.type
_entity_poly.pdbx_seq_one_letter_code
_entity_poly.pdbx_strand_id
1 'polypeptide(L)'
;MGTNVTSFAKARLMTMASTIVSRAKLSGMLGESFAGKRDTYAVLGYPKTLTFDNFRDKYVRQDIASRIVDAPAKASWALPPIVRENDDPKDITVFEKEWSGIVKSLKVFHYMERVDRLAGLGRYAVM
;
A
#
# COMPACT_ATOMS: atom_id res chain seq x y z
N MET A 1 19.74 2.66 38.77
CA MET A 1 19.82 3.32 37.45
C MET A 1 18.80 2.72 36.47
N GLY A 2 17.50 2.76 36.78
CA GLY A 2 16.45 2.03 36.02
C GLY A 2 15.07 2.68 35.95
N THR A 3 14.88 3.89 36.49
CA THR A 3 13.57 4.55 36.60
C THR A 3 13.24 5.51 35.44
N ASN A 4 14.23 5.95 34.67
CA ASN A 4 14.02 6.92 33.59
C ASN A 4 13.48 6.27 32.29
N VAL A 5 13.84 5.02 32.00
CA VAL A 5 13.45 4.34 30.76
C VAL A 5 11.95 3.99 30.75
N THR A 6 11.41 3.58 31.90
CA THR A 6 9.97 3.24 32.06
C THR A 6 9.07 4.48 31.98
N SER A 7 9.54 5.62 32.49
CA SER A 7 8.82 6.91 32.42
C SER A 7 8.67 7.41 30.98
N PHE A 8 9.75 7.36 30.19
CA PHE A 8 9.74 7.72 28.76
C PHE A 8 8.84 6.79 27.93
N ALA A 9 8.85 5.48 28.20
CA ALA A 9 7.98 4.51 27.54
C ALA A 9 6.48 4.78 27.84
N LYS A 10 6.14 5.10 29.10
CA LYS A 10 4.77 5.45 29.50
C LYS A 10 4.30 6.76 28.87
N ALA A 11 5.15 7.79 28.83
CA ALA A 11 4.84 9.05 28.16
C ALA A 11 4.55 8.84 26.66
N ARG A 12 5.37 8.05 25.95
CA ARG A 12 5.12 7.69 24.55
C ARG A 12 3.81 6.92 24.35
N LEU A 13 3.51 5.94 25.21
CA LEU A 13 2.26 5.18 25.15
C LEU A 13 1.04 6.10 25.29
N MET A 14 1.08 7.07 26.22
CA MET A 14 0.01 8.04 26.42
C MET A 14 -0.17 8.98 25.22
N THR A 15 0.91 9.39 24.56
CA THR A 15 0.84 10.19 23.33
C THR A 15 0.31 9.37 22.13
N MET A 16 0.68 8.09 22.02
CA MET A 16 0.10 7.20 21.00
C MET A 16 -1.39 6.93 21.27
N ALA A 17 -1.77 6.75 22.53
CA ALA A 17 -3.17 6.58 22.91
C ALA A 17 -3.98 7.87 22.64
N SER A 18 -3.45 9.04 22.98
CA SER A 18 -4.13 10.32 22.77
C SER A 18 -4.31 10.63 21.28
N THR A 19 -3.34 10.29 20.43
CA THR A 19 -3.47 10.43 18.97
C THR A 19 -4.50 9.46 18.39
N ILE A 20 -4.58 8.22 18.88
CA ILE A 20 -5.63 7.27 18.48
C ILE A 20 -7.02 7.78 18.87
N VAL A 21 -7.20 8.24 20.11
CA VAL A 21 -8.48 8.77 20.61
C VAL A 21 -8.89 10.03 19.84
N SER A 22 -7.96 10.94 19.57
CA SER A 22 -8.22 12.15 18.81
C SER A 22 -8.65 11.83 17.36
N ARG A 23 -8.03 10.82 16.74
CA ARG A 23 -8.42 10.33 15.40
C ARG A 23 -9.78 9.66 15.40
N ALA A 24 -10.09 8.85 16.42
CA ALA A 24 -11.40 8.22 16.56
C ALA A 24 -12.51 9.26 16.72
N LYS A 25 -12.28 10.30 17.53
CA LYS A 25 -13.23 11.41 17.73
C LYS A 25 -13.45 12.21 16.44
N LEU A 26 -12.36 12.56 15.74
CA LEU A 26 -12.45 13.25 14.45
C LEU A 26 -13.19 12.38 13.41
N SER A 27 -12.91 11.08 13.36
CA SER A 27 -13.58 10.13 12.47
C SER A 27 -15.08 10.00 12.77
N GLY A 28 -15.51 10.11 14.03
CA GLY A 28 -16.92 10.13 14.41
C GLY A 28 -17.65 11.43 14.06
N MET A 29 -16.91 12.55 14.04
CA MET A 29 -17.45 13.86 13.62
C MET A 29 -17.49 14.03 12.09
N LEU A 30 -16.63 13.32 11.35
CA LEU A 30 -16.61 13.32 9.89
C LEU A 30 -17.89 12.68 9.34
N GLY A 31 -18.75 13.48 8.72
CA GLY A 31 -20.02 13.04 8.15
C GLY A 31 -21.26 13.54 8.90
N GLU A 32 -21.08 14.13 10.09
CA GLU A 32 -22.16 14.79 10.80
C GLU A 32 -22.19 16.28 10.43
N SER A 33 -23.25 16.71 9.74
CA SER A 33 -23.54 18.11 9.48
C SER A 33 -24.65 18.61 10.40
N PHE A 34 -24.68 19.91 10.69
CA PHE A 34 -25.67 20.53 11.59
C PHE A 34 -25.68 19.94 13.01
N ALA A 35 -24.51 19.82 13.66
CA ALA A 35 -24.38 19.33 15.03
C ALA A 35 -25.01 17.95 15.26
N GLY A 36 -24.75 16.98 14.37
CA GLY A 36 -25.24 15.61 14.48
C GLY A 36 -26.67 15.39 13.98
N LYS A 37 -27.40 16.45 13.59
CA LYS A 37 -28.78 16.32 13.08
C LYS A 37 -28.86 15.73 11.67
N ARG A 38 -27.76 15.70 10.93
CA ARG A 38 -27.70 15.18 9.57
C ARG A 38 -26.47 14.30 9.38
N ASP A 39 -26.71 13.00 9.29
CA ASP A 39 -25.74 12.02 8.84
C ASP A 39 -25.64 12.09 7.31
N THR A 40 -24.57 12.71 6.80
CA THR A 40 -24.38 12.90 5.36
C THR A 40 -24.14 11.58 4.63
N TYR A 41 -23.57 10.57 5.29
CA TYR A 41 -23.39 9.24 4.68
C TYR A 41 -24.74 8.58 4.44
N ALA A 42 -25.64 8.62 5.42
CA ALA A 42 -26.99 8.09 5.26
C ALA A 42 -27.80 8.85 4.19
N VAL A 43 -27.72 10.19 4.19
CA VAL A 43 -28.46 11.05 3.25
C VAL A 43 -27.99 10.89 1.81
N LEU A 44 -26.69 10.69 1.60
CA LEU A 44 -26.10 10.54 0.26
C LEU A 44 -26.00 9.07 -0.18
N GLY A 45 -26.45 8.13 0.65
CA GLY A 45 -26.46 6.70 0.35
C GLY A 45 -25.08 6.04 0.37
N TYR A 46 -24.10 6.63 1.05
CA TYR A 46 -22.76 6.06 1.14
C TYR A 46 -22.70 4.94 2.20
N PRO A 47 -22.20 3.74 1.85
CA PRO A 47 -22.05 2.66 2.81
C PRO A 47 -20.99 3.02 3.86
N LYS A 48 -21.33 2.85 5.14
CA LYS A 48 -20.40 3.09 6.27
C LYS A 48 -19.38 1.95 6.43
N THR A 49 -19.77 0.74 6.09
CA THR A 49 -18.90 -0.44 6.12
C THR A 49 -18.51 -0.77 4.67
N LEU A 50 -17.21 -0.68 4.38
CA LEU A 50 -16.69 -0.96 3.05
C LEU A 50 -16.25 -2.42 2.95
N THR A 51 -16.70 -3.11 1.91
CA THR A 51 -16.24 -4.46 1.54
C THR A 51 -15.13 -4.39 0.50
N PHE A 52 -14.44 -5.51 0.27
CA PHE A 52 -13.44 -5.62 -0.79
C PHE A 52 -14.01 -5.26 -2.16
N ASP A 53 -15.22 -5.71 -2.48
CA ASP A 53 -15.87 -5.44 -3.76
C ASP A 53 -16.06 -3.93 -3.99
N ASN A 54 -16.38 -3.16 -2.95
CA ASN A 54 -16.48 -1.70 -3.05
C ASN A 54 -15.15 -1.05 -3.47
N PHE A 55 -14.01 -1.58 -2.99
CA PHE A 55 -12.68 -1.09 -3.37
C PHE A 55 -12.29 -1.56 -4.77
N ARG A 56 -12.60 -2.81 -5.12
CA ARG A 56 -12.38 -3.37 -6.46
C ARG A 56 -13.17 -2.58 -7.51
N ASP A 57 -14.43 -2.30 -7.26
CA ASP A 57 -15.30 -1.54 -8.17
C ASP A 57 -14.80 -0.10 -8.33
N LYS A 58 -14.33 0.52 -7.24
CA LYS A 58 -13.66 1.83 -7.33
C LYS A 58 -12.38 1.75 -8.15
N TYR A 59 -11.55 0.75 -7.95
CA TYR A 59 -10.32 0.57 -8.73
C TYR A 59 -10.62 0.40 -10.23
N VAL A 60 -11.65 -0.38 -10.58
CA VAL A 60 -12.02 -0.63 -11.99
C VAL A 60 -12.68 0.60 -12.64
N ARG A 61 -13.55 1.31 -11.92
CA ARG A 61 -14.36 2.41 -12.49
C ARG A 61 -13.72 3.79 -12.36
N GLN A 62 -12.89 4.02 -11.34
CA GLN A 62 -12.39 5.33 -10.98
C GLN A 62 -10.91 5.47 -11.39
N ASP A 63 -10.65 6.45 -12.25
CA ASP A 63 -9.34 6.81 -12.80
C ASP A 63 -8.31 7.15 -11.69
N ILE A 64 -8.72 7.87 -10.65
CA ILE A 64 -7.83 8.21 -9.53
C ILE A 64 -7.45 6.96 -8.72
N ALA A 65 -8.42 6.09 -8.42
CA ALA A 65 -8.20 4.89 -7.61
C ALA A 65 -7.25 3.92 -8.34
N SER A 66 -7.47 3.72 -9.64
CA SER A 66 -6.55 2.93 -10.46
C SER A 66 -5.15 3.52 -10.50
N ARG A 67 -5.02 4.84 -10.66
CA ARG A 67 -3.71 5.50 -10.72
C ARG A 67 -2.93 5.37 -9.42
N ILE A 68 -3.57 5.49 -8.27
CA ILE A 68 -2.91 5.39 -6.95
C ILE A 68 -2.24 4.02 -6.77
N VAL A 69 -2.89 2.95 -7.24
CA VAL A 69 -2.37 1.58 -7.12
C VAL A 69 -1.36 1.28 -8.24
N ASP A 70 -1.67 1.66 -9.48
CA ASP A 70 -0.84 1.31 -10.64
C ASP A 70 0.45 2.11 -10.74
N ALA A 71 0.43 3.40 -10.39
CA ALA A 71 1.58 4.29 -10.55
C ALA A 71 2.84 3.83 -9.80
N PRO A 72 2.79 3.50 -8.49
CA PRO A 72 3.96 3.08 -7.75
C PRO A 72 4.51 1.75 -8.29
N ALA A 73 3.65 0.76 -8.54
CA ALA A 73 4.08 -0.52 -9.09
C ALA A 73 4.76 -0.35 -10.47
N LYS A 74 4.13 0.38 -11.39
CA LYS A 74 4.73 0.66 -12.71
C LYS A 74 6.07 1.39 -12.58
N ALA A 75 6.18 2.34 -11.66
CA ALA A 75 7.43 3.07 -11.43
C ALA A 75 8.53 2.15 -10.86
N SER A 76 8.21 1.29 -9.90
CA SER A 76 9.15 0.35 -9.29
C SER A 76 9.73 -0.63 -10.31
N TRP A 77 8.90 -1.12 -11.24
CA TRP A 77 9.31 -2.14 -12.22
C TRP A 77 9.69 -1.58 -13.60
N ALA A 78 9.61 -0.25 -13.79
CA ALA A 78 10.02 0.39 -15.04
C ALA A 78 11.52 0.22 -15.34
N LEU A 79 12.34 0.22 -14.28
CA LEU A 79 13.78 -0.03 -14.34
C LEU A 79 14.04 -1.32 -13.56
N PRO A 80 14.06 -2.48 -14.24
CA PRO A 80 14.26 -3.74 -13.58
C PRO A 80 15.65 -3.79 -12.91
N PRO A 81 15.76 -4.45 -11.74
CA PRO A 81 17.03 -4.58 -11.05
C PRO A 81 18.04 -5.36 -11.90
N ILE A 82 19.29 -4.90 -11.88
CA ILE A 82 20.41 -5.58 -12.53
C ILE A 82 20.97 -6.59 -11.52
N VAL A 83 20.97 -7.86 -11.90
CA VAL A 83 21.61 -8.92 -11.14
C VAL A 83 23.03 -9.06 -11.66
N ARG A 84 24.02 -8.93 -10.76
CA ARG A 84 25.44 -9.10 -11.07
C ARG A 84 26.06 -10.12 -10.13
N GLU A 85 26.93 -10.96 -10.66
CA GLU A 85 27.75 -11.92 -9.90
C GLU A 85 29.13 -11.34 -9.62
N ASN A 86 29.67 -10.52 -10.52
CA ASN A 86 30.95 -9.82 -10.36
C ASN A 86 30.75 -8.30 -10.44
N ASP A 87 31.66 -7.54 -9.84
CA ASP A 87 31.64 -6.08 -9.85
C ASP A 87 32.14 -5.50 -11.18
N ASP A 88 32.87 -6.26 -11.98
CA ASP A 88 33.35 -5.84 -13.31
C ASP A 88 32.22 -5.90 -14.36
N PRO A 89 31.77 -4.76 -14.91
CA PRO A 89 30.68 -4.73 -15.90
C PRO A 89 31.04 -5.38 -17.24
N LYS A 90 32.31 -5.69 -17.50
CA LYS A 90 32.77 -6.26 -18.77
C LYS A 90 32.78 -7.78 -18.77
N ASP A 91 32.73 -8.41 -17.60
CA ASP A 91 32.80 -9.86 -17.44
C ASP A 91 31.39 -10.43 -17.24
N ILE A 92 30.71 -10.75 -18.35
CA ILE A 92 29.37 -11.35 -18.29
C ILE A 92 29.52 -12.83 -17.97
N THR A 93 29.11 -13.23 -16.77
CA THR A 93 29.17 -14.63 -16.35
C THR A 93 28.11 -15.48 -17.04
N VAL A 94 28.31 -16.81 -17.03
CA VAL A 94 27.32 -17.77 -17.57
C VAL A 94 25.97 -17.60 -16.86
N PHE A 95 26.00 -17.37 -15.55
CA PHE A 95 24.80 -17.13 -14.76
C PHE A 95 24.04 -15.88 -15.22
N GLU A 96 24.72 -14.74 -15.38
CA GLU A 96 24.08 -13.48 -15.81
C GLU A 96 23.42 -13.62 -17.20
N LYS A 97 24.07 -14.36 -18.10
CA LYS A 97 23.55 -14.64 -19.43
C LYS A 97 22.29 -15.52 -19.39
N GLU A 98 22.33 -16.63 -18.65
CA GLU A 98 21.19 -17.53 -18.48
C GLU A 98 20.02 -16.82 -17.76
N TRP A 99 20.32 -16.02 -16.73
CA TRP A 99 19.34 -15.20 -16.03
C TRP A 99 18.65 -14.21 -16.97
N SER A 100 19.41 -13.51 -17.83
CA SER A 100 18.83 -12.64 -18.86
C SER A 100 17.90 -13.40 -19.81
N GLY A 101 18.27 -14.64 -20.17
CA GLY A 101 17.45 -15.55 -20.96
C GLY A 101 16.11 -15.88 -20.28
N ILE A 102 16.14 -16.24 -19.00
CA ILE A 102 14.96 -16.57 -18.19
C ILE A 102 14.06 -15.33 -18.02
N VAL A 103 14.65 -14.19 -17.66
CA VAL A 103 13.90 -12.94 -17.47
C VAL A 103 13.14 -12.56 -18.74
N LYS A 104 13.76 -12.72 -19.90
CA LYS A 104 13.13 -12.45 -21.20
C LYS A 104 12.07 -13.47 -21.57
N SER A 105 12.34 -14.77 -21.39
CA SER A 105 11.41 -15.84 -21.79
C SER A 105 10.17 -15.89 -20.90
N LEU A 106 10.34 -15.75 -19.59
CA LEU A 106 9.25 -15.82 -18.60
C LEU A 106 8.64 -14.45 -18.29
N LYS A 107 9.21 -13.35 -18.81
CA LYS A 107 8.78 -11.97 -18.52
C LYS A 107 8.67 -11.73 -17.01
N VAL A 108 9.68 -12.14 -16.25
CA VAL A 108 9.67 -12.19 -14.78
C VAL A 108 9.17 -10.87 -14.17
N PHE A 109 9.79 -9.74 -14.57
CA PHE A 109 9.43 -8.42 -14.04
C PHE A 109 8.03 -7.94 -14.42
N HIS A 110 7.47 -8.40 -15.55
CA HIS A 110 6.07 -8.12 -15.90
C HIS A 110 5.10 -8.78 -14.93
N TYR A 111 5.38 -10.03 -14.53
CA TYR A 111 4.56 -10.73 -13.55
C TYR A 111 4.76 -10.18 -12.14
N MET A 112 5.98 -9.80 -11.78
CA MET A 112 6.24 -9.12 -10.50
C MET A 112 5.47 -7.80 -10.39
N GLU A 113 5.44 -6.98 -11.45
CA GLU A 113 4.63 -5.76 -11.51
C GLU A 113 3.13 -6.05 -11.35
N ARG A 114 2.61 -7.11 -11.99
CA ARG A 114 1.21 -7.52 -11.81
C ARG A 114 0.91 -7.91 -10.36
N VAL A 115 1.78 -8.69 -9.74
CA VAL A 115 1.62 -9.11 -8.35
C VAL A 115 1.67 -7.90 -7.41
N ASP A 116 2.59 -6.97 -7.64
CA ASP A 116 2.73 -5.75 -6.86
C ASP A 116 1.48 -4.84 -6.95
N ARG A 117 0.90 -4.70 -8.15
CA ARG A 117 -0.40 -4.03 -8.32
C ARG A 117 -1.53 -4.71 -7.57
N LEU A 118 -1.61 -6.04 -7.65
CA LEU A 118 -2.62 -6.80 -6.92
C LEU A 118 -2.43 -6.64 -5.41
N ALA A 119 -1.20 -6.63 -4.91
CA ALA A 119 -0.89 -6.43 -3.48
C ALA A 119 -1.41 -5.09 -2.96
N GLY A 120 -1.46 -4.06 -3.82
CA GLY A 120 -2.08 -2.77 -3.52
C GLY A 120 -3.61 -2.79 -3.34
N LEU A 121 -4.30 -3.86 -3.78
CA LEU A 121 -5.76 -3.98 -3.69
C LEU A 121 -6.25 -4.69 -2.41
N GLY A 122 -5.36 -5.34 -1.66
CA GLY A 122 -5.71 -5.90 -0.35
C GLY A 122 -4.91 -7.13 0.07
N ARG A 123 -5.25 -7.64 1.26
CA ARG A 123 -4.55 -8.74 1.96
C ARG A 123 -4.60 -10.10 1.25
N TYR A 124 -5.41 -10.26 0.20
CA TYR A 124 -5.62 -11.52 -0.53
C TYR A 124 -5.15 -11.46 -1.99
N ALA A 125 -4.14 -10.64 -2.26
CA ALA A 125 -3.55 -10.49 -3.58
C ALA A 125 -2.65 -11.68 -3.96
N VAL A 126 -3.26 -12.83 -4.24
CA VAL A 126 -2.56 -13.96 -4.85
C VAL A 126 -3.47 -14.48 -5.96
N MET A 127 -2.95 -14.51 -7.19
CA MET A 127 -3.59 -15.16 -8.33
C MET A 127 -2.66 -16.24 -8.85
#